data_AF-A0A9E1SIC0-F1
#
_entry.id   AF-A0A9E1SIC0-F1
#
_cell.length_a   1.000
_cell.length_b   1.000
_cell.length_c   1.000
_cell.angle_alpha   90.00
_cell.angle_beta   90.00
_cell.angle_gamma   90.00
#
_symmetry.space_group_name_H-M   'P 1'
#
loop_
_entity.id
_entity.type
_entity.pdbx_description
1 polymer ?
#
loop_
_entity_poly.entity_id
_entity_poly.type
_entity_poly.pdbx_seq_one_letter_code
_entity_poly.pdbx_strand_id
1 'polypeptide(L)'
;MRGTLNKAHHWVTKSIFLTKLNFKATLFLGSAYIFAYLLIPTIPNLSFISPFLIIAWPISTMIFINFFRLSLDNKQTEFKDILKIDKKNLRGLIYLGLICLFYSLLISLILSQDIKSIIAITSESEIQENISNNAVSIVVKFMVLAIPILMATWFSPILISYHNFDLVKAIKSSFAGVLLSIIPITLAWLILLGGFISLIFLMIMIFTVLGAGTNILLSYVLIFFCMVTLAAYIATLFSFQFVTYNDIYKSIIK
;
A
#
# COMPACT_ATOMS: atom_id res chain seq x y z
N MET A 1 -6.62 26.83 2.26
CA MET A 1 -7.35 25.61 1.86
C MET A 1 -7.32 25.34 0.35
N ARG A 2 -7.66 26.30 -0.53
CA ARG A 2 -7.68 26.08 -2.00
C ARG A 2 -6.35 25.56 -2.58
N GLY A 3 -5.21 26.09 -2.14
CA GLY A 3 -3.89 25.61 -2.58
C GLY A 3 -3.60 24.15 -2.19
N THR A 4 -3.98 23.74 -0.98
CA THR A 4 -3.80 22.37 -0.50
C THR A 4 -4.69 21.37 -1.24
N LEU A 5 -5.94 21.75 -1.52
CA LEU A 5 -6.88 20.94 -2.28
C LEU A 5 -6.41 20.77 -3.74
N ASN A 6 -5.96 21.85 -4.36
CA ASN A 6 -5.39 21.79 -5.72
C ASN A 6 -4.17 20.88 -5.77
N LYS A 7 -3.31 20.93 -4.75
CA LYS A 7 -2.14 20.05 -4.63
C LYS A 7 -2.53 18.58 -4.53
N ALA A 8 -3.47 18.26 -3.64
CA ALA A 8 -3.99 16.91 -3.49
C ALA A 8 -4.62 16.40 -4.79
N HIS A 9 -5.46 17.22 -5.45
CA HIS A 9 -6.07 16.87 -6.73
C HIS A 9 -5.02 16.64 -7.83
N HIS A 10 -3.99 17.48 -7.90
CA HIS A 10 -2.88 17.31 -8.83
C HIS A 10 -2.14 15.99 -8.59
N TRP A 11 -1.88 15.63 -7.33
CA TRP A 11 -1.26 14.36 -6.99
C TRP A 11 -2.13 13.17 -7.39
N VAL A 12 -3.43 13.21 -7.10
CA VAL A 12 -4.38 12.16 -7.49
C VAL A 12 -4.41 11.97 -9.00
N THR A 13 -4.63 13.05 -9.75
CA THR A 13 -4.74 13.00 -11.22
C THR A 13 -3.46 12.50 -11.87
N LYS A 14 -2.30 12.98 -11.43
CA LYS A 14 -1.00 12.52 -11.93
C LYS A 14 -0.73 11.05 -11.60
N SER A 15 -1.15 10.60 -10.41
CA SER A 15 -0.99 9.20 -10.00
C SER A 15 -1.80 8.25 -10.87
N ILE A 16 -3.07 8.61 -11.11
CA ILE A 16 -3.98 7.86 -12.00
C ILE A 16 -3.44 7.86 -13.44
N PHE A 17 -2.98 9.01 -13.92
CA PHE A 17 -2.39 9.12 -15.26
C PHE A 17 -1.18 8.21 -15.44
N LEU A 18 -0.24 8.22 -14.49
CA LEU A 18 0.94 7.35 -14.51
C LEU A 18 0.57 5.86 -14.49
N THR A 19 -0.43 5.47 -13.70
CA THR A 19 -0.93 4.09 -13.70
C THR A 19 -1.54 3.71 -15.05
N LYS A 20 -2.22 4.64 -15.72
CA LYS A 20 -2.87 4.42 -17.02
C LYS A 20 -1.88 4.35 -18.19
N LEU A 21 -0.77 5.09 -18.15
CA LEU A 21 0.22 5.11 -19.23
C LEU A 21 0.68 3.70 -19.63
N ASN A 22 0.96 2.84 -18.65
CA ASN A 22 1.41 1.46 -18.88
C ASN A 22 0.50 0.44 -18.18
N PHE A 23 -0.82 0.61 -18.32
CA PHE A 23 -1.85 -0.09 -17.55
C PHE A 23 -1.65 -1.61 -17.40
N LYS A 24 -1.25 -2.31 -18.48
CA LYS A 24 -0.99 -3.76 -18.44
C LYS A 24 0.13 -4.13 -17.47
N ALA A 25 1.25 -3.41 -17.53
CA ALA A 25 2.39 -3.65 -16.65
C ALA A 25 2.10 -3.22 -15.21
N THR A 26 1.39 -2.10 -15.01
CA THR A 26 0.96 -1.68 -13.67
C THR A 26 -0.01 -2.67 -13.03
N LEU A 27 -0.95 -3.23 -13.81
CA LEU A 27 -1.84 -4.29 -13.35
C LEU A 27 -1.06 -5.55 -12.96
N PHE A 28 -0.07 -5.95 -13.76
CA PHE A 28 0.78 -7.10 -13.45
C PHE A 28 1.58 -6.90 -12.15
N LEU A 29 2.16 -5.72 -11.95
CA LEU A 29 2.86 -5.39 -10.69
C LEU A 29 1.88 -5.37 -9.51
N GLY A 30 0.70 -4.77 -9.69
CA GLY A 30 -0.35 -4.75 -8.68
C GLY A 30 -0.85 -6.14 -8.29
N SER A 31 -1.07 -7.02 -9.27
CA SER A 31 -1.49 -8.40 -9.02
C SER A 31 -0.39 -9.24 -8.36
N ALA A 32 0.88 -9.06 -8.77
CA ALA A 32 2.02 -9.68 -8.11
C ALA A 32 2.13 -9.24 -6.64
N TYR A 33 1.84 -7.96 -6.35
CA TYR A 33 1.80 -7.46 -4.98
C TYR A 33 0.68 -8.10 -4.16
N ILE A 34 -0.55 -8.17 -4.70
CA ILE A 34 -1.68 -8.84 -4.02
C ILE A 34 -1.31 -10.29 -3.72
N PHE A 35 -0.79 -11.01 -4.71
CA PHE A 35 -0.40 -12.39 -4.54
C PHE A 35 0.63 -12.53 -3.42
N ALA A 36 1.71 -11.76 -3.48
CA ALA A 36 2.81 -11.84 -2.51
C ALA A 36 2.40 -11.42 -1.10
N TYR A 37 1.69 -10.30 -0.93
CA TYR A 37 1.49 -9.66 0.37
C TYR A 37 0.10 -9.87 0.99
N LEU A 38 -0.90 -10.25 0.19
CA LEU A 38 -2.26 -10.51 0.68
C LEU A 38 -2.61 -11.99 0.62
N LEU A 39 -2.30 -12.69 -0.47
CA LEU A 39 -2.69 -14.10 -0.63
C LEU A 39 -1.75 -15.06 0.11
N ILE A 40 -0.44 -15.01 -0.15
CA ILE A 40 0.52 -15.95 0.48
C ILE A 40 0.39 -16.02 2.01
N PRO A 41 0.30 -14.90 2.76
CA PRO A 41 0.17 -14.95 4.22
C PRO A 41 -1.10 -15.64 4.73
N THR A 42 -2.14 -15.73 3.91
CA THR A 42 -3.43 -16.33 4.30
C THR A 42 -3.49 -17.84 4.08
N ILE A 43 -2.54 -18.42 3.32
CA ILE A 43 -2.51 -19.85 3.05
C ILE A 43 -1.91 -20.58 4.26
N PRO A 44 -2.64 -21.54 4.87
CA PRO A 44 -2.09 -22.38 5.94
C PRO A 44 -0.78 -23.05 5.49
N ASN A 45 0.21 -23.13 6.38
CA ASN A 45 1.57 -23.63 6.13
C ASN A 45 2.49 -22.73 5.28
N LEU A 46 2.01 -21.66 4.63
CA LEU A 46 2.89 -20.67 3.98
C LEU A 46 3.06 -19.37 4.79
N SER A 47 2.34 -19.22 5.89
CA SER A 47 2.43 -18.05 6.77
C SER A 47 3.83 -17.84 7.40
N PHE A 48 4.67 -18.89 7.47
CA PHE A 48 6.07 -18.74 7.90
C PHE A 48 6.90 -17.86 6.94
N ILE A 49 6.42 -17.62 5.72
CA ILE A 49 7.07 -16.77 4.71
C ILE A 49 6.81 -15.29 5.00
N SER A 50 5.74 -14.96 5.75
CA SER A 50 5.32 -13.57 6.03
C SER A 50 6.43 -12.67 6.58
N PRO A 51 7.30 -13.09 7.51
CA PRO A 51 8.43 -12.27 7.96
C PRO A 51 9.38 -11.86 6.82
N PHE A 52 9.65 -12.77 5.89
CA PHE A 52 10.52 -12.50 4.74
C PHE A 52 9.86 -11.53 3.75
N LEU A 53 8.54 -11.65 3.56
CA LEU A 53 7.77 -10.70 2.76
C LEU A 53 7.81 -9.31 3.38
N ILE A 54 7.63 -9.18 4.71
CA ILE A 54 7.73 -7.88 5.39
C ILE A 54 9.11 -7.24 5.18
N ILE A 55 10.19 -8.04 5.24
CA ILE A 55 11.54 -7.55 4.95
C ILE A 55 11.68 -7.14 3.46
N ALA A 56 11.04 -7.87 2.55
CA ALA A 56 11.07 -7.58 1.12
C ALA A 56 10.18 -6.39 0.70
N TRP A 57 9.28 -5.92 1.56
CA TRP A 57 8.32 -4.86 1.24
C TRP A 57 8.96 -3.54 0.75
N PRO A 58 10.02 -2.99 1.39
CA PRO A 58 10.74 -1.84 0.88
C PRO A 58 11.38 -2.06 -0.50
N ILE A 59 11.82 -3.29 -0.80
CA ILE A 59 12.37 -3.66 -2.10
C ILE A 59 11.25 -3.65 -3.15
N SER A 60 10.10 -4.25 -2.82
CA SER A 60 8.92 -4.20 -3.69
C SER A 60 8.49 -2.77 -3.99
N THR A 61 8.51 -1.89 -2.98
CA THR A 61 8.26 -0.45 -3.17
C THR A 61 9.20 0.11 -4.22
N MET A 62 10.52 -0.14 -4.12
CA MET A 62 11.48 0.36 -5.11
C MET A 62 11.27 -0.18 -6.52
N ILE A 63 10.78 -1.41 -6.68
CA ILE A 63 10.42 -1.97 -8.00
C ILE A 63 9.30 -1.13 -8.65
N PHE A 64 8.25 -0.79 -7.89
CA PHE A 64 7.19 0.10 -8.39
C PHE A 64 7.72 1.50 -8.73
N ILE A 65 8.57 2.06 -7.87
CA ILE A 65 9.13 3.41 -8.06
C ILE A 65 10.01 3.46 -9.31
N ASN A 66 10.89 2.46 -9.51
CA ASN A 66 11.70 2.32 -10.71
C ASN A 66 10.83 2.22 -11.96
N PHE A 67 9.74 1.43 -11.90
CA PHE A 67 8.80 1.31 -13.01
C PHE A 67 8.16 2.65 -13.40
N PHE A 68 7.63 3.40 -12.43
CA PHE A 68 6.99 4.69 -12.71
C PHE A 68 7.99 5.75 -13.18
N ARG A 69 9.23 5.72 -12.68
CA ARG A 69 10.31 6.59 -13.14
C ARG A 69 10.66 6.31 -14.61
N LEU A 70 10.92 5.06 -14.97
CA LEU A 70 11.26 4.69 -16.34
C LEU A 70 10.11 4.97 -17.31
N SER A 71 8.86 4.81 -16.85
CA SER A 71 7.66 5.14 -17.62
C SER A 71 7.53 6.64 -17.91
N LEU A 72 8.05 7.53 -17.06
CA LEU A 72 8.10 8.97 -17.33
C LEU A 72 9.18 9.33 -18.36
N ASP A 73 10.31 8.64 -18.33
CA ASP A 73 11.46 8.94 -19.20
C ASP A 73 11.29 8.39 -20.63
N ASN A 74 10.13 7.83 -20.99
CA ASN A 74 9.82 7.19 -22.28
C ASN A 74 10.85 6.14 -22.74
N LYS A 75 11.63 5.59 -21.81
CA LYS A 75 12.56 4.49 -22.12
C LYS A 75 11.74 3.22 -22.24
N GLN A 76 12.01 2.41 -23.28
CA GLN A 76 11.47 1.06 -23.36
C GLN A 76 11.86 0.33 -22.06
N THR A 77 10.88 0.02 -21.22
CA THR A 77 11.11 -0.56 -19.91
C THR A 77 11.46 -2.03 -20.07
N GLU A 78 12.75 -2.36 -20.12
CA GLU A 78 13.17 -3.75 -19.95
C GLU A 78 12.94 -4.19 -18.49
N PHE A 79 12.43 -5.41 -18.29
CA PHE A 79 12.17 -5.95 -16.96
C PHE A 79 13.42 -5.94 -16.06
N LYS A 80 14.61 -6.12 -16.65
CA LYS A 80 15.89 -6.06 -15.96
C LYS A 80 16.15 -4.67 -15.36
N ASP A 81 15.75 -3.60 -16.03
CA ASP A 81 15.99 -2.24 -15.56
C ASP A 81 15.09 -1.87 -14.38
N ILE A 82 13.89 -2.45 -14.31
CA ILE A 82 12.98 -2.26 -13.18
C ILE A 82 13.56 -2.88 -11.91
N LEU A 83 14.22 -4.03 -12.03
CA LEU A 83 14.82 -4.79 -10.92
C LEU A 83 16.23 -4.33 -10.54
N LYS A 84 16.85 -3.41 -11.30
CA LYS A 84 18.17 -2.88 -10.98
C LYS A 84 18.11 -2.05 -9.71
N ILE A 85 18.70 -2.59 -8.65
CA ILE A 85 18.94 -1.92 -7.37
C ILE A 85 20.39 -2.19 -6.99
N ASP A 86 21.15 -1.12 -6.72
CA ASP A 86 22.56 -1.24 -6.33
C ASP A 86 22.72 -2.04 -5.05
N LYS A 87 23.78 -2.85 -4.94
CA LYS A 87 24.03 -3.71 -3.76
C LYS A 87 24.07 -2.92 -2.45
N LYS A 88 24.63 -1.70 -2.46
CA LYS A 88 24.65 -0.80 -1.30
C LYS A 88 23.24 -0.39 -0.87
N ASN A 89 22.41 -0.03 -1.84
CA ASN A 89 21.02 0.40 -1.62
C ASN A 89 20.15 -0.78 -1.17
N LEU A 90 20.36 -1.97 -1.74
CA LEU A 90 19.69 -3.20 -1.33
C LEU A 90 19.92 -3.51 0.16
N ARG A 91 21.15 -3.35 0.66
CA ARG A 91 21.44 -3.52 2.10
C ARG A 91 20.63 -2.52 2.95
N GLY A 92 20.59 -1.25 2.54
CA GLY A 92 19.78 -0.23 3.22
C GLY A 92 18.29 -0.58 3.25
N LEU A 93 17.75 -1.09 2.15
CA LEU A 93 16.35 -1.54 2.05
C LEU A 93 16.06 -2.75 2.93
N ILE A 94 16.98 -3.72 3.01
CA ILE A 94 16.86 -4.88 3.91
C ILE A 94 16.84 -4.44 5.38
N TYR A 95 17.73 -3.52 5.77
CA TYR A 95 17.71 -2.99 7.13
C TYR A 95 16.41 -2.24 7.45
N LEU A 96 15.88 -1.48 6.49
CA LEU A 96 14.56 -0.86 6.63
C LEU A 96 13.46 -1.93 6.79
N GLY A 97 13.53 -3.02 6.02
CA GLY A 97 12.63 -4.16 6.13
C GLY A 97 12.70 -4.87 7.48
N LEU A 98 13.89 -5.00 8.07
CA LEU A 98 14.07 -5.52 9.43
C LEU A 98 13.45 -4.62 10.49
N ILE A 99 13.53 -3.29 10.33
CA ILE A 99 12.82 -2.35 11.19
C ILE A 99 11.30 -2.52 11.04
N CYS A 100 10.79 -2.69 9.82
CA CYS A 100 9.38 -2.98 9.58
C CYS A 100 8.93 -4.27 10.27
N LEU A 101 9.75 -5.33 10.20
CA LEU A 101 9.47 -6.60 10.87
C LEU A 101 9.46 -6.45 12.39
N PHE A 102 10.47 -5.78 12.95
CA PHE A 102 10.52 -5.55 14.39
C PHE A 102 9.30 -4.76 14.87
N TYR A 103 8.91 -3.72 14.12
CA TYR A 103 7.75 -2.91 14.45
C TYR A 103 6.43 -3.67 14.28
N SER A 104 6.29 -4.51 13.25
CA SER A 104 5.09 -5.33 13.07
C SER A 104 4.92 -6.35 14.20
N LEU A 105 6.02 -6.90 14.72
CA LEU A 105 5.99 -7.74 15.93
C LEU A 105 5.53 -6.95 17.16
N LEU A 106 5.99 -5.70 17.34
CA LEU A 106 5.51 -4.84 18.43
C LEU A 106 4.00 -4.57 18.32
N ILE A 107 3.51 -4.22 17.13
CA ILE A 107 2.06 -4.05 16.89
C ILE A 107 1.33 -5.35 17.24
N SER A 108 1.82 -6.49 16.75
CA SER A 108 1.22 -7.81 17.01
C SER A 108 1.15 -8.13 18.50
N LEU A 109 2.21 -7.85 19.27
CA LEU A 109 2.22 -8.03 20.72
C LEU A 109 1.16 -7.17 21.42
N ILE A 110 1.03 -5.89 21.02
CA ILE A 110 0.05 -4.96 21.59
C ILE A 110 -1.39 -5.37 21.26
N LEU A 111 -1.63 -5.90 20.06
CA LEU A 111 -2.96 -6.34 19.60
C LEU A 111 -3.30 -7.78 20.00
N SER A 112 -2.33 -8.58 20.43
CA SER A 112 -2.53 -10.02 20.69
C SER A 112 -3.63 -10.30 21.72
N GLN A 113 -3.78 -9.43 22.72
CA GLN A 113 -4.84 -9.53 23.73
C GLN A 113 -6.22 -9.24 23.12
N ASP A 114 -6.30 -8.24 22.24
CA ASP A 114 -7.55 -7.86 21.60
C ASP A 114 -8.03 -8.91 20.58
N ILE A 115 -7.09 -9.58 19.91
CA ILE A 115 -7.42 -10.69 18.99
C ILE A 115 -7.93 -11.90 19.78
N LYS A 116 -7.32 -12.22 20.92
CA LYS A 116 -7.77 -13.32 21.79
C LYS A 116 -9.16 -13.06 22.36
N SER A 117 -9.49 -11.82 22.72
CA SER A 117 -10.82 -11.47 23.21
C SER A 117 -11.89 -11.61 22.12
N ILE A 118 -11.61 -11.23 20.87
CA ILE A 118 -12.53 -11.52 19.75
C ILE A 118 -12.74 -13.02 19.60
N ILE A 119 -11.67 -13.81 19.57
CA ILE A 119 -11.75 -15.27 19.34
C ILE A 119 -12.62 -15.92 20.42
N ALA A 120 -12.45 -15.52 21.68
CA ALA A 120 -13.25 -16.01 22.80
C ALA A 120 -14.74 -15.64 22.68
N ILE A 121 -15.05 -14.42 22.22
CA ILE A 121 -16.43 -13.97 22.00
C ILE A 121 -17.07 -14.74 20.83
N THR A 122 -16.32 -15.03 19.77
CA THR A 122 -16.85 -15.79 18.62
C THR A 122 -17.12 -17.27 18.90
N SER A 123 -16.55 -17.84 19.97
CA SER A 123 -16.82 -19.21 20.40
C SER A 123 -18.05 -19.38 21.28
N GLU A 124 -18.58 -18.30 21.86
CA GLU A 124 -19.83 -18.30 22.61
C GLU A 124 -20.93 -17.68 21.73
N SER A 125 -21.94 -18.48 21.37
CA SER A 125 -22.92 -18.18 20.31
C SER A 125 -23.94 -17.07 20.62
N GLU A 126 -23.73 -16.28 21.66
CA GLU A 126 -24.62 -15.19 22.04
C GLU A 126 -23.82 -13.89 22.18
N ILE A 127 -24.39 -12.80 21.64
CA ILE A 127 -23.91 -11.41 21.65
C ILE A 127 -23.28 -10.96 20.31
N GLN A 128 -24.15 -10.69 19.33
CA GLN A 128 -23.79 -10.07 18.05
C GLN A 128 -23.50 -8.55 18.16
N GLU A 129 -23.89 -7.91 19.28
CA GLU A 129 -23.79 -6.46 19.47
C GLU A 129 -22.41 -6.01 20.02
N ASN A 130 -21.78 -6.79 20.92
CA ASN A 130 -20.43 -6.50 21.44
C ASN A 130 -19.30 -6.75 20.43
N ILE A 131 -19.54 -7.58 19.40
CA ILE A 131 -18.52 -7.89 18.38
C ILE A 131 -18.22 -6.66 17.52
N SER A 132 -19.24 -5.85 17.17
CA SER A 132 -19.07 -4.70 16.28
C SER A 132 -18.23 -3.57 16.91
N ASN A 133 -18.50 -3.21 18.16
CA ASN A 133 -17.76 -2.18 18.89
C ASN A 133 -16.31 -2.60 19.17
N ASN A 134 -16.08 -3.87 19.53
CA ASN A 134 -14.73 -4.39 19.75
C ASN A 134 -13.91 -4.43 18.44
N ALA A 135 -14.53 -4.84 17.32
CA ALA A 135 -13.85 -4.86 16.03
C ALA A 135 -13.43 -3.46 15.56
N VAL A 136 -14.31 -2.46 15.69
CA VAL A 136 -13.98 -1.07 15.33
C VAL A 136 -12.83 -0.53 16.18
N SER A 137 -12.86 -0.77 17.50
CA SER A 137 -11.80 -0.35 18.42
C SER A 137 -10.43 -0.92 18.00
N ILE A 138 -10.39 -2.20 17.63
CA ILE A 138 -9.15 -2.87 17.22
C ILE A 138 -8.63 -2.31 15.90
N VAL A 139 -9.51 -2.06 14.93
CA VAL A 139 -9.14 -1.43 13.66
C VAL A 139 -8.56 -0.04 13.88
N VAL A 140 -9.19 0.78 14.74
CA VAL A 140 -8.69 2.12 15.08
C VAL A 140 -7.33 2.03 15.78
N LYS A 141 -7.17 1.12 16.74
CA LYS A 141 -5.91 0.89 17.46
C LYS A 141 -4.80 0.47 16.49
N PHE A 142 -5.08 -0.47 15.58
CA PHE A 142 -4.16 -0.86 14.52
C PHE A 142 -3.77 0.32 13.63
N MET A 143 -4.74 1.11 13.17
CA MET A 143 -4.48 2.27 12.32
C MET A 143 -3.56 3.28 13.01
N VAL A 144 -3.84 3.63 14.27
CA VAL A 144 -3.01 4.56 15.04
C VAL A 144 -1.59 4.03 15.21
N LEU A 145 -1.45 2.74 15.54
CA LEU A 145 -0.14 2.10 15.68
C LEU A 145 0.60 1.96 14.33
N ALA A 146 -0.12 1.90 13.21
CA ALA A 146 0.50 1.83 11.89
C ALA A 146 1.04 3.18 11.39
N ILE A 147 0.57 4.32 11.92
CA ILE A 147 0.98 5.65 11.45
C ILE A 147 2.51 5.83 11.48
N PRO A 148 3.24 5.54 12.57
CA PRO A 148 4.68 5.78 12.62
C PRO A 148 5.45 4.98 11.57
N ILE A 149 5.08 3.71 11.36
CA ILE A 149 5.76 2.89 10.35
C ILE A 149 5.42 3.34 8.92
N LEU A 150 4.16 3.73 8.66
CA LEU A 150 3.77 4.30 7.38
C LEU A 150 4.55 5.59 7.08
N MET A 151 4.67 6.49 8.05
CA MET A 151 5.48 7.72 7.90
C MET A 151 6.96 7.41 7.68
N ALA A 152 7.49 6.41 8.39
CA ALA A 152 8.87 5.97 8.23
C ALA A 152 9.13 5.40 6.84
N THR A 153 8.22 4.60 6.28
CA THR A 153 8.45 3.91 5.00
C THR A 153 7.93 4.66 3.78
N TRP A 154 7.17 5.73 3.95
CA TRP A 154 6.57 6.46 2.83
C TRP A 154 7.59 7.03 1.85
N PHE A 155 8.73 7.56 2.31
CA PHE A 155 9.79 8.07 1.44
C PHE A 155 11.14 7.37 1.64
N SER A 156 11.36 6.68 2.77
CA SER A 156 12.67 6.08 3.08
C SER A 156 13.22 5.15 2.01
N PRO A 157 12.46 4.21 1.40
CA PRO A 157 13.01 3.34 0.35
C PRO A 157 13.61 4.13 -0.80
N ILE A 158 12.92 5.21 -1.19
CA ILE A 158 13.30 6.07 -2.31
C ILE A 158 14.54 6.90 -1.95
N LEU A 159 14.58 7.46 -0.75
CA LEU A 159 15.71 8.25 -0.25
C LEU A 159 16.99 7.40 -0.10
N ILE A 160 16.85 6.15 0.34
CA ILE A 160 17.97 5.21 0.41
C ILE A 160 18.50 4.93 -1.01
N SER A 161 17.60 4.64 -1.96
CA SER A 161 18.03 4.19 -3.29
C SER A 161 18.47 5.30 -4.24
N TYR A 162 17.88 6.49 -4.17
CA TYR A 162 18.18 7.57 -5.13
C TYR A 162 19.04 8.68 -4.54
N HIS A 163 19.00 8.88 -3.23
CA HIS A 163 19.82 9.90 -2.55
C HIS A 163 20.97 9.30 -1.72
N ASN A 164 21.13 7.97 -1.72
CA ASN A 164 22.16 7.26 -0.94
C ASN A 164 22.15 7.65 0.55
N PHE A 165 20.97 7.98 1.10
CA PHE A 165 20.86 8.33 2.50
C PHE A 165 21.09 7.09 3.38
N ASP A 166 21.81 7.28 4.47
CA ASP A 166 21.88 6.28 5.54
C ASP A 166 20.49 6.05 6.15
N LEU A 167 20.27 4.85 6.70
CA LEU A 167 18.97 4.40 7.21
C LEU A 167 18.29 5.42 8.15
N VAL A 168 19.03 5.91 9.15
CA VAL A 168 18.50 6.86 10.15
C VAL A 168 18.16 8.20 9.49
N LYS A 169 19.00 8.68 8.57
CA LYS A 169 18.77 9.92 7.84
C LYS A 169 17.55 9.79 6.94
N ALA A 170 17.41 8.68 6.22
CA ALA A 170 16.27 8.38 5.38
C ALA A 170 14.95 8.38 6.16
N ILE A 171 14.92 7.70 7.32
CA ILE A 171 13.73 7.65 8.19
C ILE A 171 13.38 9.05 8.68
N LYS A 172 14.35 9.79 9.25
CA LYS A 172 14.09 11.16 9.75
C LYS A 172 13.59 12.09 8.64
N SER A 173 14.22 12.03 7.47
CA SER A 173 13.75 12.79 6.31
C SER A 173 12.35 12.36 5.88
N SER A 174 12.05 11.07 5.83
CA SER A 174 10.71 10.56 5.50
C SER A 174 9.65 11.12 6.44
N PHE A 175 9.88 11.05 7.75
CA PHE A 175 9.00 11.66 8.75
C PHE A 175 8.80 13.16 8.50
N ALA A 176 9.89 13.91 8.30
CA ALA A 176 9.81 15.35 8.04
C ALA A 176 9.02 15.65 6.76
N GLY A 177 9.28 14.92 5.67
CA GLY A 177 8.57 15.09 4.40
C GLY A 177 7.08 14.81 4.51
N VAL A 178 6.69 13.76 5.24
CA VAL A 178 5.27 13.44 5.48
C VAL A 178 4.62 14.50 6.38
N LEU A 179 5.27 14.94 7.46
CA LEU A 179 4.75 15.98 8.35
C LEU A 179 4.52 17.31 7.63
N LEU A 180 5.48 17.75 6.82
CA LEU A 180 5.39 18.99 6.04
C LEU A 180 4.22 18.99 5.05
N SER A 181 3.81 17.80 4.59
CA SER A 181 2.74 17.62 3.60
C SER A 181 1.59 16.75 4.10
N ILE A 182 1.37 16.68 5.42
CA ILE A 182 0.39 15.73 5.99
C ILE A 182 -1.03 15.99 5.49
N ILE A 183 -1.45 17.27 5.43
CA ILE A 183 -2.79 17.65 4.98
C ILE A 183 -3.03 17.29 3.51
N PRO A 184 -2.18 17.68 2.53
CA PRO A 184 -2.42 17.29 1.15
C PRO A 184 -2.24 15.78 0.90
N ILE A 185 -1.36 15.09 1.65
CA ILE A 185 -1.19 13.63 1.53
C ILE A 185 -2.46 12.91 1.99
N THR A 186 -2.98 13.27 3.16
CA THR A 186 -4.21 12.67 3.72
C THR A 186 -5.43 12.95 2.84
N LEU A 187 -5.59 14.18 2.33
CA LEU A 187 -6.66 14.51 1.38
C LEU A 187 -6.57 13.70 0.09
N ALA A 188 -5.38 13.59 -0.51
CA ALA A 188 -5.19 12.82 -1.73
C ALA A 188 -5.47 11.32 -1.50
N TRP A 189 -5.03 10.79 -0.36
CA TRP A 189 -5.31 9.41 0.03
C TRP A 189 -6.81 9.16 0.23
N LEU A 190 -7.55 10.08 0.87
CA LEU A 190 -9.00 9.99 1.02
C LEU A 190 -9.73 10.04 -0.31
N ILE A 191 -9.29 10.87 -1.26
CA ILE A 191 -9.87 10.92 -2.61
C ILE A 191 -9.65 9.59 -3.34
N LEU A 192 -8.44 9.02 -3.29
CA LEU A 192 -8.14 7.74 -3.91
C LEU A 192 -8.94 6.59 -3.27
N LEU A 193 -9.00 6.55 -1.94
CA LEU A 193 -9.76 5.55 -1.20
C LEU A 193 -11.26 5.65 -1.49
N GLY A 194 -11.83 6.87 -1.43
CA GLY A 194 -13.24 7.11 -1.74
C GLY A 194 -13.59 6.71 -3.17
N GLY A 195 -12.72 7.03 -4.13
CA GLY A 195 -12.86 6.58 -5.52
C GLY A 195 -12.85 5.06 -5.67
N PHE A 196 -11.93 4.37 -4.98
CA PHE A 196 -11.85 2.91 -4.97
C PHE A 196 -13.09 2.26 -4.36
N ILE A 197 -13.51 2.71 -3.16
CA ILE A 197 -14.71 2.17 -2.48
C ILE A 197 -15.96 2.40 -3.34
N SER A 198 -16.11 3.61 -3.91
CA SER A 198 -17.24 3.91 -4.79
C SER A 198 -17.27 3.01 -6.03
N LEU A 199 -16.11 2.70 -6.61
CA LEU A 199 -16.02 1.83 -7.78
C LEU A 199 -16.40 0.38 -7.43
N ILE A 200 -15.86 -0.16 -6.33
CA ILE A 200 -16.21 -1.50 -5.84
C ILE A 200 -17.70 -1.60 -5.52
N PHE A 201 -18.25 -0.60 -4.82
CA PHE A 201 -19.67 -0.56 -4.49
C PHE A 201 -20.55 -0.58 -5.75
N LEU A 202 -20.22 0.24 -6.75
CA LEU A 202 -20.93 0.29 -8.02
C LEU A 202 -20.86 -1.06 -8.76
N MET A 203 -19.71 -1.73 -8.74
CA MET A 203 -19.55 -3.05 -9.35
C MET A 203 -20.42 -4.10 -8.65
N ILE A 204 -20.40 -4.15 -7.32
CA ILE A 204 -21.25 -5.06 -6.54
C ILE A 204 -22.73 -4.80 -6.84
N MET A 205 -23.16 -3.53 -6.87
CA MET A 205 -24.54 -3.16 -7.21
C MET A 205 -24.96 -3.62 -8.62
N ILE A 206 -24.10 -3.44 -9.62
CA ILE A 206 -24.41 -3.89 -11.00
C ILE A 206 -24.50 -5.42 -11.06
N PHE A 207 -23.52 -6.13 -10.50
CA PHE A 207 -23.48 -7.59 -10.57
C PHE A 207 -24.57 -8.26 -9.74
N THR A 208 -24.98 -7.65 -8.62
CA THR A 208 -26.13 -8.14 -7.84
C THR A 208 -27.44 -8.02 -8.63
N VAL A 209 -27.68 -6.91 -9.33
CA VAL A 209 -28.84 -6.76 -10.25
C VAL A 209 -28.81 -7.80 -11.38
N LEU A 210 -27.63 -8.14 -11.89
CA LEU A 210 -27.45 -9.19 -12.90
C LEU A 210 -27.60 -10.62 -12.36
N GLY A 211 -27.81 -10.80 -11.05
CA GLY A 211 -28.04 -12.11 -10.43
C GLY A 211 -26.80 -12.78 -9.82
N ALA A 212 -25.74 -12.04 -9.50
CA ALA A 212 -24.52 -12.62 -8.92
C ALA A 212 -24.71 -13.20 -7.51
N GLY A 213 -25.83 -12.90 -6.85
CA GLY A 213 -26.20 -13.53 -5.58
C GLY A 213 -26.71 -14.97 -5.71
N THR A 214 -27.20 -15.36 -6.89
CA THR A 214 -27.76 -16.69 -7.14
C THR A 214 -26.93 -17.50 -8.14
N ASN A 215 -26.29 -16.84 -9.11
CA ASN A 215 -25.47 -17.48 -10.13
C ASN A 215 -23.99 -17.49 -9.75
N ILE A 216 -23.47 -18.67 -9.42
CA ILE A 216 -22.08 -18.93 -9.01
C ILE A 216 -21.06 -18.42 -10.04
N LEU A 217 -21.30 -18.62 -11.35
CA LEU A 217 -20.38 -18.15 -12.40
C LEU A 217 -20.28 -16.63 -12.36
N LEU A 218 -21.41 -15.94 -12.17
CA LEU A 218 -21.44 -14.49 -12.12
C LEU A 218 -20.80 -13.96 -10.83
N SER A 219 -20.88 -14.69 -9.72
CA SER A 219 -20.12 -14.41 -8.50
C SER A 219 -18.61 -14.49 -8.73
N TYR A 220 -18.13 -15.53 -9.44
CA TYR A 220 -16.70 -15.65 -9.76
C TYR A 220 -16.20 -14.52 -10.66
N VAL A 221 -17.01 -14.12 -11.65
CA VAL A 221 -16.68 -12.98 -12.52
C VAL A 221 -16.61 -11.68 -11.70
N LEU A 222 -17.55 -11.45 -10.78
CA LEU A 222 -17.50 -10.28 -9.88
C LEU A 222 -16.21 -10.27 -9.05
N ILE A 223 -15.86 -11.40 -8.40
CA ILE A 223 -14.64 -11.51 -7.59
C ILE A 223 -13.40 -11.21 -8.43
N PHE A 224 -13.33 -11.75 -9.65
CA PHE A 224 -12.23 -11.48 -10.58
C PHE A 224 -12.10 -9.98 -10.88
N PHE A 225 -13.20 -9.31 -11.22
CA PHE A 225 -13.18 -7.87 -11.48
C PHE A 225 -12.82 -7.04 -10.24
N CYS A 226 -13.29 -7.43 -9.05
CA CYS A 226 -12.88 -6.80 -7.78
C CYS A 226 -11.37 -6.94 -7.55
N MET A 227 -10.79 -8.11 -7.83
CA MET A 227 -9.34 -8.34 -7.72
C MET A 227 -8.54 -7.50 -8.72
N VAL A 228 -8.99 -7.39 -9.97
CA VAL A 228 -8.37 -6.51 -10.98
C VAL A 228 -8.42 -5.04 -10.52
N THR A 229 -9.54 -4.62 -9.94
CA THR A 229 -9.73 -3.26 -9.42
C THR A 229 -8.83 -2.99 -8.23
N LEU A 230 -8.68 -3.96 -7.33
CA LEU A 230 -7.74 -3.88 -6.21
C LEU A 230 -6.29 -3.80 -6.70
N ALA A 231 -5.91 -4.54 -7.74
CA ALA A 231 -4.58 -4.49 -8.33
C ALA A 231 -4.28 -3.10 -8.92
N ALA A 232 -5.24 -2.54 -9.65
CA ALA A 232 -5.14 -1.17 -10.17
C ALA A 232 -5.01 -0.14 -9.05
N TYR A 233 -5.81 -0.29 -7.98
CA TYR A 233 -5.76 0.61 -6.82
C TYR A 233 -4.40 0.58 -6.12
N ILE A 234 -3.85 -0.60 -5.84
CA ILE A 234 -2.52 -0.75 -5.22
C ILE A 234 -1.44 -0.13 -6.10
N ALA A 235 -1.48 -0.36 -7.42
CA ALA A 235 -0.58 0.27 -8.36
C ALA A 235 -0.69 1.81 -8.33
N THR A 236 -1.91 2.35 -8.22
CA THR A 236 -2.13 3.80 -8.07
C THR A 236 -1.61 4.35 -6.74
N LEU A 237 -1.65 3.58 -5.64
CA LEU A 237 -1.05 4.00 -4.37
C LEU A 237 0.48 4.11 -4.46
N PHE A 238 1.16 3.17 -5.12
CA PHE A 238 2.61 3.29 -5.35
C PHE A 238 2.96 4.43 -6.31
N SER A 239 2.13 4.65 -7.33
CA SER A 239 2.22 5.84 -8.19
C SER A 239 2.08 7.13 -7.39
N PHE A 240 1.15 7.16 -6.44
CA PHE A 240 0.94 8.28 -5.53
C PHE A 240 2.14 8.52 -4.61
N GLN A 241 2.74 7.46 -4.07
CA GLN A 241 3.99 7.55 -3.31
C GLN A 241 5.12 8.17 -4.16
N PHE A 242 5.26 7.75 -5.43
CA PHE A 242 6.24 8.31 -6.35
C PHE A 242 5.98 9.80 -6.69
N VAL A 243 4.72 10.15 -6.98
CA VAL A 243 4.34 11.53 -7.32
C VAL A 243 4.57 12.48 -6.16
N THR A 244 4.18 12.08 -4.95
CA THR A 244 4.40 12.88 -3.73
C THR A 244 5.89 13.04 -3.43
N TYR A 245 6.68 11.97 -3.62
CA TYR A 245 8.14 12.03 -3.49
C TYR A 245 8.75 13.06 -4.45
N ASN A 246 8.43 12.97 -5.74
CA ASN A 246 8.98 13.86 -6.76
C ASN A 246 8.62 15.32 -6.53
N ASP A 247 7.47 15.59 -5.92
CA ASP A 247 7.04 16.95 -5.61
C ASP A 247 7.72 17.50 -4.35
N ILE A 248 7.81 16.71 -3.28
CA ILE A 248 8.36 17.15 -1.98
C ILE A 248 9.89 17.24 -2.03
N TYR A 249 10.55 16.28 -2.68
CA TYR A 249 12.01 16.20 -2.74
C TYR A 249 12.61 16.79 -4.03
N LYS A 250 11.79 17.51 -4.81
CA LYS A 250 12.17 18.11 -6.10
C LYS A 250 13.43 18.98 -6.03
N SER A 251 13.72 19.61 -4.88
CA SER A 251 14.87 20.47 -4.64
C SER A 251 16.18 19.73 -4.28
N ILE A 252 16.12 18.44 -3.96
CA ILE A 252 17.29 17.60 -3.63
C ILE A 252 17.74 16.80 -4.88
N ILE A 253 16.96 16.86 -5.96
CA ILE A 253 17.31 16.33 -7.29
C ILE A 253 18.24 17.33 -7.99
N LYS A 254 19.53 17.24 -7.71
CA LYS A 254 20.59 17.75 -8.60
C LYS A 254 21.46 16.59 -9.03
#